data_AF-A0A967LIP5-F1
#
_entry.id   AF-A0A967LIP5-F1
#
_cell.length_a   1.000
_cell.length_b   1.000
_cell.length_c   1.000
_cell.angle_alpha   90.00
_cell.angle_beta   90.00
_cell.angle_gamma   90.00
#
_symmetry.space_group_name_H-M   'P 1'
#
loop_
_entity.id
_entity.type
_entity.pdbx_description
1 polymer ?
#
loop_
_entity_poly.entity_id
_entity_poly.type
_entity_poly.pdbx_seq_one_letter_code
_entity_poly.pdbx_strand_id
1 'polypeptide(L)' 'MKKVFVENIKERDWVESPFLVRDKIIGMAKNGRPYMTLKLMDRTGEVEGRIWE' A
#
# COMPACT_ATOMS: atom_id res chain seq x y z
N MET A 1 18.09 -6.53 0.77
CA MET A 1 16.74 -6.39 1.35
C MET A 1 16.09 -7.77 1.40
N LYS A 2 15.46 -8.15 2.52
CA LYS A 2 14.76 -9.43 2.63
C LYS A 2 13.44 -9.34 1.86
N LYS A 3 13.15 -10.31 1.00
CA LYS A 3 11.89 -10.34 0.23
C LYS A 3 10.74 -10.67 1.19
N VAL A 4 9.76 -9.77 1.28
CA VAL A 4 8.52 -9.94 2.06
C VAL A 4 7.36 -10.03 1.07
N PHE A 5 6.48 -11.02 1.25
CA PHE A 5 5.26 -11.16 0.46
C PHE A 5 4.05 -10.61 1.23
N VAL A 6 2.97 -10.30 0.54
CA VAL A 6 1.73 -9.77 1.13
C VAL A 6 1.21 -10.67 2.26
N GLU A 7 1.22 -12.00 2.07
CA GLU A 7 0.78 -12.97 3.09
C GLU A 7 1.60 -12.94 4.40
N ASN A 8 2.79 -12.34 4.39
CA ASN A 8 3.66 -12.25 5.56
C ASN A 8 3.42 -10.98 6.39
N ILE A 9 2.75 -9.98 5.82
CA ILE A 9 2.55 -8.68 6.46
C ILE A 9 1.58 -8.83 7.62
N LYS A 10 1.97 -8.35 8.79
CA LYS A 10 1.12 -8.29 9.98
C LYS A 10 0.88 -6.84 10.39
N GLU A 11 -0.16 -6.65 11.18
CA GLU A 11 -0.43 -5.34 11.78
C GLU A 11 0.81 -4.83 12.54
N ARG A 12 1.13 -3.55 12.32
CA ARG A 12 2.26 -2.83 12.95
C ARG A 12 3.67 -3.19 12.43
N ASP A 13 3.79 -4.01 11.40
CA ASP A 13 5.08 -4.24 10.74
C ASP A 13 5.58 -2.98 10.02
N TRP A 14 6.89 -2.74 10.09
CA TRP A 14 7.59 -1.85 9.17
C TRP A 14 8.10 -2.69 8.00
N VAL A 15 7.61 -2.42 6.79
CA VAL A 15 7.88 -3.22 5.60
C VAL A 15 8.61 -2.39 4.56
N GLU A 16 9.71 -2.91 4.04
CA GLU A 16 10.47 -2.31 2.94
C GLU A 16 10.71 -3.37 1.84
N SER A 17 9.81 -3.41 0.87
CA SER A 17 9.84 -4.38 -0.25
C SER A 17 9.02 -3.84 -1.43
N PRO A 18 9.42 -4.11 -2.69
CA PRO A 18 8.62 -3.75 -3.85
C PRO A 18 7.41 -4.69 -4.04
N PHE A 19 6.28 -4.12 -4.48
CA PHE A 19 5.05 -4.82 -4.85
C PHE A 19 4.52 -4.26 -6.18
N LEU A 20 3.66 -4.99 -6.88
CA LEU A 20 3.00 -4.49 -8.09
C LEU A 20 1.81 -3.60 -7.71
N VAL A 21 1.64 -2.49 -8.43
CA VAL A 21 0.45 -1.64 -8.27
C VAL A 21 -0.67 -2.22 -9.14
N ARG A 22 -1.77 -2.60 -8.50
CA ARG A 22 -3.01 -3.03 -9.18
C ARG A 22 -3.91 -1.85 -9.49
N ASP A 23 -4.18 -1.03 -8.48
CA ASP A 23 -5.07 0.14 -8.59
C ASP A 23 -4.42 1.38 -7.97
N LYS A 24 -4.72 2.55 -8.53
CA LYS A 24 -4.30 3.86 -8.03
C LYS A 24 -5.45 4.84 -8.10
N ILE A 25 -5.81 5.42 -6.95
CA ILE A 25 -6.87 6.42 -6.84
C ILE A 25 -6.32 7.64 -6.10
N ILE A 26 -6.56 8.83 -6.66
CA ILE A 26 -6.26 10.11 -6.00
C ILE A 26 -7.58 10.68 -5.47
N GLY A 27 -7.60 11.04 -4.19
CA GLY A 27 -8.76 11.62 -3.51
C GLY A 27 -8.39 12.91 -2.76
N MET A 28 -9.41 13.59 -2.24
CA MET A 28 -9.27 14.75 -1.35
C MET A 28 -9.81 14.39 0.02
N ALA A 29 -9.00 14.59 1.07
CA ALA A 29 -9.44 14.43 2.44
C ALA A 29 -10.37 15.59 2.84
N LYS A 30 -11.10 15.43 3.95
CA LYS A 30 -12.05 16.45 4.45
C LYS A 30 -11.39 17.80 4.75
N ASN A 31 -10.09 17.80 5.03
CA ASN A 31 -9.27 19.00 5.26
C ASN A 31 -8.75 19.64 3.96
N GLY A 32 -9.15 19.14 2.80
CA GLY A 32 -8.74 19.64 1.48
C GLY A 32 -7.37 19.14 1.01
N ARG A 33 -6.66 18.29 1.78
CA ARG A 33 -5.38 17.74 1.36
C ARG A 33 -5.55 16.55 0.41
N PRO A 34 -4.79 16.46 -0.68
CA PRO A 34 -4.82 15.29 -1.54
C PRO A 34 -4.23 14.07 -0.81
N TYR A 35 -4.75 12.89 -1.13
CA TYR A 35 -4.15 11.63 -0.73
C TYR A 35 -4.27 10.62 -1.86
N MET A 36 -3.46 9.57 -1.79
CA MET A 36 -3.49 8.49 -2.77
C MET A 36 -3.74 7.16 -2.08
N THR A 37 -4.75 6.43 -2.56
CA THR A 37 -4.95 5.03 -2.21
C THR A 37 -4.34 4.18 -3.31
N LEU A 38 -3.48 3.24 -2.93
CA LEU A 38 -2.88 2.23 -3.80
C LEU A 38 -3.37 0.85 -3.36
N LYS A 39 -3.74 0.02 -4.34
CA LYS A 39 -3.87 -1.42 -4.12
C LYS A 39 -2.61 -2.09 -4.63
N LEU A 40 -1.84 -2.68 -3.72
CA LEU A 40 -0.59 -3.37 -4.01
C LEU A 40 -0.83 -4.88 -4.02
N MET A 41 -0.12 -5.61 -4.87
CA MET A 41 -0.29 -7.06 -4.97
C MET A 41 1.01 -7.81 -5.27
N ASP A 42 0.99 -9.09 -4.93
CA ASP A 42 1.91 -10.09 -5.44
C ASP A 42 1.15 -11.43 -5.61
N ARG A 43 1.88 -12.53 -5.85
CA ARG A 43 1.28 -13.87 -6.03
C ARG A 43 0.52 -14.41 -4.80
N THR A 44 0.69 -13.80 -3.63
CA THR A 44 0.19 -14.26 -2.33
C THR A 44 -1.05 -13.49 -1.88
N GLY A 45 -1.33 -12.34 -2.47
CA GLY A 45 -2.52 -11.56 -2.16
C GLY A 45 -2.40 -10.08 -2.50
N GLU A 46 -3.27 -9.28 -1.89
CA GLU A 46 -3.35 -7.84 -2.09
C GLU A 46 -3.43 -7.10 -0.76
N VAL A 47 -2.90 -5.88 -0.73
CA VAL A 47 -2.94 -5.00 0.43
C VAL A 47 -3.21 -3.56 -0.01
N GLU A 48 -4.00 -2.83 0.79
CA GLU A 48 -4.26 -1.41 0.56
C GLU A 48 -3.18 -0.58 1.28
N GLY A 49 -2.57 0.35 0.55
CA GLY A 49 -1.68 1.36 1.08
C GLY A 49 -2.24 2.76 0.85
N ARG A 50 -2.01 3.68 1.79
CA ARG A 50 -2.37 5.09 1.64
C ARG A 50 -1.13 5.97 1.78
N ILE A 51 -0.96 6.87 0.83
CA ILE A 51 0.07 7.90 0.84
C ILE A 51 -0.63 9.21 1.19
N TRP A 52 -0.10 9.88 2.21
CA TRP A 52 -0.60 11.15 2.73
C TRP A 52 0.50 12.22 2.59
N GLU A 53 0.09 13.49 2.44
CA GLU A 53 0.92 14.69 2.60
C GLU A 53 0.40 15.59 3.75
#